data_AF-A0A8X8G822-F1
#
_entry.id   AF-A0A8X8G822-F1
#
_cell.length_a   1.000
_cell.length_b   1.000
_cell.length_c   1.000
_cell.angle_alpha   90.00
_cell.angle_beta   90.00
_cell.angle_gamma   90.00
#
_symmetry.space_group_name_H-M   'P 1'
#
loop_
_entity.id
_entity.type
_entity.pdbx_description
1 polymer ?
#
loop_
_entity_poly.entity_id
_entity_poly.type
_entity_poly.pdbx_seq_one_letter_code
_entity_poly.pdbx_strand_id
1 'polypeptide(L)' 'MGSPRASIHYPKSLGEFQVWFLTNADCLDYLKWLRWPSGIICPACGHLGG' A
#
# COMPACT_ATOMS: atom_id res chain seq x y z
N MET A 1 -11.21 5.79 12.79
CA MET A 1 -10.78 5.25 11.48
C MET A 1 -9.83 4.10 11.73
N GLY A 2 -10.14 2.91 11.18
CA GLY A 2 -9.37 1.70 11.46
C GLY A 2 -8.08 1.67 10.64
N SER A 3 -6.95 1.51 11.31
CA SER A 3 -5.68 1.21 10.64
C SER A 3 -5.84 -0.04 9.78
N PRO A 4 -5.20 -0.11 8.59
CA PRO A 4 -5.25 -1.30 7.76
C PRO A 4 -4.75 -2.50 8.59
N ARG A 5 -5.35 -3.68 8.37
CA ARG A 5 -5.10 -4.91 9.13
C ARG A 5 -4.32 -5.95 8.33
N ALA A 6 -3.39 -6.62 9.01
CA ALA A 6 -2.57 -7.69 8.46
C ALA A 6 -3.45 -8.86 8.09
N SER A 7 -3.11 -9.53 6.99
CA SER A 7 -3.89 -10.64 6.41
C SER A 7 -5.18 -10.25 5.69
N ILE A 8 -5.67 -9.01 5.81
CA ILE A 8 -6.86 -8.51 5.08
C ILE A 8 -6.45 -7.51 3.99
N HIS A 9 -5.57 -6.56 4.32
CA HIS A 9 -5.12 -5.53 3.39
C HIS A 9 -3.67 -5.71 2.92
N TYR A 10 -2.90 -6.53 3.63
CA TYR A 10 -1.49 -6.78 3.33
C TYR A 10 -1.12 -8.23 3.67
N PRO A 11 -0.14 -8.80 2.93
CA PRO A 11 0.36 -10.13 3.21
C PRO A 11 0.95 -10.19 4.62
N LYS A 12 0.70 -11.28 5.34
CA LYS A 12 1.20 -11.46 6.71
C LYS A 12 2.56 -12.16 6.77
N SER A 13 3.00 -12.73 5.65
CA SER A 13 4.23 -13.53 5.53
C SER A 13 4.92 -13.28 4.20
N LEU A 14 6.24 -13.53 4.15
CA LEU A 14 7.05 -13.38 2.93
C LEU A 14 6.56 -14.26 1.77
N GLY A 15 6.07 -15.47 2.06
CA GLY A 15 5.50 -16.35 1.03
C GLY A 15 4.22 -15.79 0.40
N GLU A 16 3.32 -15.19 1.20
CA GLU A 16 2.14 -14.50 0.65
C GLU A 16 2.53 -13.24 -0.11
N PHE A 17 3.57 -12.53 0.34
CA PHE A 17 4.11 -11.38 -0.37
C PHE A 17 4.63 -11.76 -1.77
N GLN A 18 5.34 -12.88 -1.90
CA GLN A 18 5.81 -13.39 -3.20
C GLN A 18 4.67 -13.85 -4.13
N VAL A 19 3.55 -14.31 -3.57
CA VAL A 19 2.34 -14.67 -4.35
C VAL A 19 1.57 -13.42 -4.78
N TRP A 20 1.54 -12.39 -3.94
CA TRP A 20 0.82 -11.14 -4.21
C TRP A 20 1.59 -10.19 -5.14
N PHE A 21 2.91 -10.15 -5.03
CA PHE A 21 3.77 -9.23 -5.79
C PHE A 21 4.89 -10.01 -6.48
N LEU A 22 4.82 -10.10 -7.80
CA LEU A 22 5.89 -10.69 -8.60
C LEU A 22 7.10 -9.75 -8.71
N THR A 23 6.89 -8.42 -8.66
CA THR A 23 7.97 -7.44 -8.73
C THR A 23 7.83 -6.34 -7.68
N ASN A 24 8.95 -5.68 -7.39
CA ASN A 24 8.98 -4.50 -6.51
C ASN A 24 8.11 -3.35 -7.05
N ALA A 25 7.92 -3.27 -8.37
CA ALA A 25 7.08 -2.25 -8.99
C ALA A 25 5.60 -2.48 -8.68
N ASP A 26 5.13 -3.73 -8.78
CA ASP A 26 3.74 -4.11 -8.44
C ASP A 26 3.43 -3.85 -6.97
N CYS A 27 4.38 -4.14 -6.08
CA CYS A 27 4.25 -3.83 -4.64
C CYS A 27 4.06 -2.32 -4.41
N LEU A 28 4.87 -1.48 -5.07
CA LEU A 28 4.77 -0.03 -4.93
C LEU A 28 3.46 0.52 -5.50
N ASP A 29 3.01 0.00 -6.64
CA ASP A 29 1.75 0.41 -7.26
C ASP A 29 0.54 0.05 -6.37
N TYR A 30 0.51 -1.18 -5.87
CA TYR A 30 -0.53 -1.63 -4.95
C TYR A 30 -0.56 -0.80 -3.65
N LEU A 31 0.60 -0.48 -3.08
CA LEU A 31 0.69 0.38 -1.90
C LEU A 31 0.19 1.79 -2.18
N LYS A 32 0.46 2.34 -3.37
CA LYS A 32 -0.06 3.65 -3.78
C LYS A 32 -1.58 3.63 -3.83
N TRP A 33 -2.17 2.65 -4.49
CA TRP A 33 -3.62 2.49 -4.58
C TRP A 33 -4.26 2.29 -3.19
N LEU A 34 -3.71 1.38 -2.38
CA LEU A 34 -4.28 1.03 -1.08
C LEU A 34 -4.27 2.20 -0.09
N ARG A 35 -3.17 2.97 -0.09
CA ARG A 35 -2.92 4.01 0.90
C ARG A 35 -3.42 5.37 0.44
N TRP A 36 -3.59 5.55 -0.87
CA TRP A 36 -3.99 6.81 -1.50
C TRP A 36 -4.92 6.58 -2.72
N PRO A 37 -6.13 6.05 -2.50
CA PRO A 37 -7.07 5.80 -3.60
C PRO A 37 -7.52 7.09 -4.30
N SER A 38 -7.44 8.23 -3.61
CA SER A 38 -7.82 9.56 -4.12
C SER A 38 -6.63 10.45 -4.48
N GLY A 39 -5.40 9.93 -4.47
CA GLY A 39 -4.15 10.67 -4.73
C GLY A 39 -3.18 10.69 -3.54
N ILE A 40 -1.87 10.69 -3.83
CA ILE A 40 -0.79 10.62 -2.83
C ILE A 40 -0.73 11.91 -2.01
N ILE A 41 -1.54 11.99 -0.97
CA ILE A 41 -1.61 13.13 -0.07
C ILE A 41 -0.82 12.80 1.18
N CYS A 42 0.19 13.61 1.50
CA CYS A 42 0.94 13.44 2.74
C CYS A 42 -0.01 13.61 3.95
N PRO A 43 -0.13 12.63 4.86
CA PRO A 43 -1.03 12.75 6.01
C PRO A 43 -0.57 13.78 7.04
N ALA A 44 0.69 14.23 6.98
CA ALA A 44 1.25 15.24 7.87
C ALA A 44 1.03 16.69 7.37
N CYS A 45 1.04 16.91 6.05
CA CYS A 45 0.96 18.27 5.49
C CYS A 45 -0.11 18.45 4.40
N GLY A 46 -0.80 17.40 3.96
CA GLY A 46 -1.87 17.48 2.97
C GLY A 46 -1.41 17.76 1.54
N HIS A 47 -0.11 17.80 1.26
CA HIS A 47 0.42 18.04 -0.09
C HIS A 47 0.48 16.77 -0.95
N LEU A 48 0.12 16.94 -2.23
CA LEU A 48 0.39 15.99 -3.29
C LEU A 48 1.88 16.07 -3.64
N GLY A 49 2.64 15.02 -3.31
CA GLY A 49 4.08 14.99 -3.61
C GLY A 49 4.30 14.91 -5.12
N GLY A 50 4.82 15.99 -5.70
CA GLY A 50 5.37 16.09 -7.05
C GLY A 50 6.84 16.44 -7.01
#